data_AF-A0A8E0SVY8-F1
#
_entry.id   AF-A0A8E0SVY8-F1
#
_cell.length_a   1.000
_cell.length_b   1.000
_cell.length_c   1.000
_cell.angle_alpha   90.00
_cell.angle_beta   90.00
_cell.angle_gamma   90.00
#
_symmetry.space_group_name_H-M   'P 1'
#
loop_
_entity.id
_entity.type
_entity.pdbx_description
1 polymer ?
#
loop_
_entity_poly.entity_id
_entity_poly.type
_entity_poly.pdbx_seq_one_letter_code
_entity_poly.pdbx_strand_id
1 'polypeptide(L)'
;MLKQFIQKYLPSQEAMQNHKSLRILNRWLHHANLWNLNRRSASGAFAVGLFVAFIPLPCQMLLAAAGAILLRVNLPLSVALVWLTNPVTMPPIFYCAYKVGSWILGTPPFTGEVHFTTEWMMRHFSHLFTPFLLGSFVCGIVAAIVGYFAIRGIWRYSVTRNWQKRRQRNLNS
;
A
#
# COMPACT_ATOMS: atom_id res chain seq x y z
N MET A 1 -2.52 20.32 -7.86
CA MET A 1 -1.30 19.62 -8.31
C MET A 1 -1.22 18.19 -7.75
N LEU A 2 -0.89 17.92 -6.48
CA LEU A 2 -0.81 16.52 -5.98
C LEU A 2 -2.13 15.73 -6.12
N LYS A 3 -3.26 16.32 -5.67
CA LYS A 3 -4.59 15.72 -5.84
C LYS A 3 -4.89 15.37 -7.31
N GLN A 4 -4.61 16.29 -8.22
CA GLN A 4 -4.84 16.11 -9.67
C GLN A 4 -3.92 15.04 -10.27
N PHE A 5 -2.66 14.97 -9.82
CA PHE A 5 -1.71 13.95 -10.26
C PHE A 5 -2.17 12.56 -9.81
N ILE A 6 -2.54 12.40 -8.54
CA ILE A 6 -3.06 11.12 -8.01
C ILE A 6 -4.39 10.75 -8.70
N GLN A 7 -5.30 11.70 -8.90
CA GLN A 7 -6.56 11.46 -9.61
C GLN A 7 -6.38 11.04 -11.08
N LYS A 8 -5.29 11.47 -11.74
CA LYS A 8 -5.01 11.11 -13.14
C LYS A 8 -4.69 9.63 -13.33
N TYR A 9 -4.10 8.98 -12.32
CA TYR A 9 -3.72 7.56 -12.37
C TYR A 9 -4.71 6.62 -11.66
N LEU A 10 -5.75 7.16 -11.04
CA LEU A 10 -6.80 6.36 -10.41
C LEU A 10 -7.90 6.05 -11.43
N PRO A 11 -8.41 4.80 -11.48
CA PRO A 11 -9.58 4.49 -12.28
C PRO A 11 -10.79 5.33 -11.83
N SER A 12 -11.60 5.79 -12.79
CA SER A 12 -12.76 6.63 -12.52
C SER A 12 -13.83 5.88 -11.71
N GLN A 13 -14.54 6.61 -10.85
CA GLN A 13 -15.59 6.09 -9.96
C GLN A 13 -16.68 5.31 -10.73
N GLU A 14 -16.97 5.73 -11.96
CA GLU A 14 -17.94 5.08 -12.86
C GLU A 14 -17.46 3.72 -13.39
N ALA A 15 -16.16 3.56 -13.65
CA ALA A 15 -15.60 2.28 -14.11
C ALA A 15 -15.61 1.21 -13.02
N MET A 16 -15.42 1.60 -11.75
CA MET A 16 -15.42 0.67 -10.62
C MET A 16 -16.83 0.25 -10.18
N GLN A 17 -17.84 1.12 -10.26
CA GLN A 17 -19.21 0.79 -9.83
C GLN A 17 -19.88 -0.29 -10.71
N ASN A 18 -19.44 -0.44 -11.96
CA ASN A 18 -19.99 -1.42 -12.90
C ASN A 18 -19.44 -2.86 -12.71
N HIS A 19 -18.48 -3.10 -11.81
CA HIS A 19 -17.91 -4.43 -11.60
C HIS A 19 -18.74 -5.25 -10.59
N LYS A 20 -19.22 -6.44 -10.98
CA LYS A 20 -20.10 -7.31 -10.17
C LYS A 20 -19.60 -7.56 -8.73
N SER A 21 -18.28 -7.70 -8.55
CA SER A 21 -17.64 -7.93 -7.24
C SER A 21 -17.74 -6.74 -6.28
N LEU A 22 -17.87 -5.51 -6.81
CA LEU A 22 -17.98 -4.28 -6.00
C LEU A 22 -19.43 -3.97 -5.60
N ARG A 23 -20.43 -4.66 -6.19
CA ARG A 23 -21.85 -4.51 -5.85
C ARG A 23 -22.18 -4.97 -4.41
N ILE A 24 -21.41 -5.91 -3.86
CA ILE A 24 -21.52 -6.37 -2.45
C ILE A 24 -21.05 -5.29 -1.47
N LEU A 25 -20.10 -4.46 -1.90
CA LEU A 25 -19.60 -3.32 -1.13
C LEU A 25 -20.48 -2.07 -1.26
N ASN A 26 -21.50 -2.07 -2.11
CA ASN A 26 -22.31 -0.88 -2.46
C ASN A 26 -22.93 -0.19 -1.25
N ARG A 27 -23.38 -0.96 -0.24
CA ARG A 27 -23.91 -0.41 1.02
C ARG A 27 -22.89 0.43 1.82
N TRP A 28 -21.59 0.18 1.65
CA TRP A 28 -20.50 0.91 2.30
C TRP A 28 -19.91 2.01 1.40
N LEU A 29 -20.17 1.98 0.09
CA LEU A 29 -19.60 2.90 -0.91
C LEU A 29 -20.18 4.33 -0.87
N HIS A 30 -21.20 4.60 -0.05
CA HIS A 30 -21.82 5.92 0.10
C HIS A 30 -20.98 6.94 0.88
N HIS A 31 -19.87 6.54 1.51
CA HIS A 31 -19.02 7.49 2.24
C HIS A 31 -18.14 8.31 1.28
N ALA A 32 -18.33 9.63 1.28
CA ALA A 32 -17.58 10.56 0.44
C ALA A 32 -16.04 10.42 0.55
N ASN A 33 -15.51 10.07 1.74
CA ASN A 33 -14.06 9.89 1.95
C ASN A 33 -13.47 8.68 1.22
N LEU A 34 -14.28 7.67 0.85
CA LEU A 34 -13.80 6.49 0.12
C LEU A 34 -13.39 6.84 -1.31
N TRP A 35 -14.00 7.87 -1.89
CA TRP A 35 -13.79 8.29 -3.28
C TRP A 35 -13.05 9.62 -3.38
N ASN A 36 -13.33 10.54 -2.45
CA ASN A 36 -12.72 11.86 -2.46
C ASN A 36 -11.32 11.85 -1.82
N LEU A 37 -10.35 12.32 -2.60
CA LEU A 37 -9.00 12.57 -2.13
C LEU A 37 -8.94 13.85 -1.30
N ASN A 38 -8.82 13.68 0.01
CA ASN A 38 -8.44 14.70 0.97
C ASN A 38 -7.21 14.25 1.77
N ARG A 39 -6.57 15.17 2.51
CA ARG A 39 -5.31 14.90 3.24
C ARG A 39 -5.40 13.66 4.14
N ARG A 40 -6.49 13.54 4.92
CA ARG A 40 -6.68 12.44 5.88
C ARG A 40 -6.91 11.11 5.16
N SER A 41 -7.82 11.11 4.19
CA SER A 41 -8.19 9.93 3.41
C SER A 41 -7.01 9.41 2.57
N ALA A 42 -6.23 10.29 1.95
CA ALA A 42 -5.02 9.90 1.24
C ALA A 42 -3.95 9.32 2.17
N SER A 43 -3.68 9.97 3.32
CA SER A 43 -2.71 9.45 4.29
C SER A 43 -3.06 8.07 4.83
N GLY A 44 -4.33 7.85 5.16
CA GLY A 44 -4.78 6.55 5.61
C GLY A 44 -4.76 5.49 4.51
N ALA A 45 -5.10 5.86 3.26
CA ALA A 45 -5.01 4.93 2.13
C ALA A 45 -3.57 4.48 1.86
N PHE A 46 -2.59 5.38 1.99
CA PHE A 46 -1.17 5.02 1.94
C PHE A 46 -0.76 4.05 3.04
N ALA A 47 -1.20 4.30 4.28
CA ALA A 47 -0.92 3.38 5.39
C ALA A 47 -1.49 1.98 5.14
N VAL A 48 -2.77 1.89 4.79
CA VAL A 48 -3.46 0.62 4.55
C VAL A 48 -2.89 -0.12 3.35
N GLY A 49 -2.79 0.55 2.21
CA GLY A 49 -2.34 -0.06 0.97
C GLY A 49 -0.91 -0.58 1.05
N LEU A 50 0.00 0.21 1.63
CA LEU A 50 1.38 -0.21 1.80
C LEU A 50 1.52 -1.32 2.85
N PHE A 51 0.81 -1.26 3.98
CA PHE A 51 0.82 -2.36 4.94
C PHE A 51 0.39 -3.69 4.28
N VAL A 52 -0.73 -3.65 3.55
CA VAL A 52 -1.30 -4.83 2.90
C VAL A 52 -0.42 -5.33 1.74
N ALA A 53 0.29 -4.45 1.01
CA ALA A 53 1.23 -4.85 -0.02
C ALA A 53 2.32 -5.80 0.51
N PHE A 54 2.75 -5.61 1.76
CA PHE A 54 3.74 -6.50 2.37
C PHE A 54 3.17 -7.82 2.90
N ILE A 55 1.84 -8.00 2.98
CA ILE A 55 1.25 -9.27 3.47
C ILE A 55 1.25 -10.28 2.32
N PRO A 56 2.02 -11.39 2.38
CA PRO A 56 2.16 -12.32 1.26
C PRO A 56 0.93 -13.22 1.07
N LEU A 57 -0.17 -12.65 0.58
CA LEU A 57 -1.45 -13.34 0.34
C LEU A 57 -1.95 -13.06 -1.09
N PRO A 58 -2.50 -14.06 -1.82
CA PRO A 58 -3.04 -13.83 -3.16
C PRO A 58 -4.28 -12.91 -3.17
N CYS A 59 -4.97 -12.77 -2.04
CA CYS A 59 -6.19 -11.96 -1.90
C CYS A 59 -5.94 -10.58 -1.25
N GLN A 60 -4.73 -10.01 -1.37
CA GLN A 60 -4.37 -8.70 -0.81
C GLN A 60 -5.35 -7.57 -1.18
N MET A 61 -5.88 -7.56 -2.41
CA MET A 61 -6.81 -6.52 -2.86
C MET A 61 -8.09 -6.46 -2.00
N LEU A 62 -8.61 -7.62 -1.60
CA LEU A 62 -9.79 -7.70 -0.73
C LEU A 62 -9.47 -7.18 0.67
N LEU A 63 -8.29 -7.51 1.20
CA LEU A 63 -7.83 -7.01 2.50
C LEU A 63 -7.64 -5.49 2.48
N ALA A 64 -7.05 -4.94 1.43
CA ALA A 64 -6.89 -3.50 1.27
C ALA A 64 -8.24 -2.78 1.13
N ALA A 65 -9.18 -3.36 0.37
CA ALA A 65 -10.53 -2.81 0.25
C ALA A 65 -11.29 -2.84 1.59
N ALA A 66 -11.20 -3.95 2.33
CA ALA A 66 -11.80 -4.08 3.66
C ALA A 66 -11.20 -3.08 4.65
N GLY A 67 -9.87 -2.99 4.71
CA GLY A 67 -9.16 -2.01 5.54
C GLY A 67 -9.52 -0.57 5.18
N ALA A 68 -9.67 -0.27 3.88
CA ALA A 68 -10.07 1.04 3.42
C ALA A 68 -11.48 1.43 3.86
N ILE A 69 -12.42 0.49 3.82
CA ILE A 69 -13.80 0.69 4.30
C ILE A 69 -13.82 0.88 5.81
N LEU A 70 -13.16 -0.01 6.57
CA LEU A 70 -13.13 0.03 8.03
C LEU A 70 -12.57 1.36 8.55
N LEU A 71 -11.49 1.84 7.93
CA LEU A 71 -10.84 3.10 8.32
C LEU A 71 -11.43 4.32 7.60
N ARG A 72 -12.40 4.12 6.70
CA ARG A 72 -13.06 5.17 5.89
C ARG A 72 -12.06 6.04 5.11
N VAL A 73 -11.08 5.40 4.49
CA VAL A 73 -10.00 6.02 3.70
C VAL A 73 -10.17 5.71 2.21
N ASN A 74 -9.40 6.36 1.34
CA ASN A 74 -9.62 6.28 -0.11
C ASN A 74 -9.44 4.84 -0.62
N LEU A 75 -10.53 4.22 -1.05
CA LEU A 75 -10.57 2.81 -1.43
C LEU A 75 -9.80 2.53 -2.73
N PRO A 76 -10.03 3.28 -3.83
CA PRO A 76 -9.27 3.08 -5.06
C PRO A 76 -7.76 3.21 -4.84
N LEU A 77 -7.34 4.21 -4.06
CA LEU A 77 -5.93 4.43 -3.75
C LEU A 77 -5.33 3.31 -2.88
N SER A 78 -6.07 2.81 -1.89
CA SER A 78 -5.61 1.71 -1.04
C SER A 78 -5.37 0.43 -1.85
N VAL A 79 -6.29 0.11 -2.77
CA VAL A 79 -6.19 -1.06 -3.66
C VAL A 79 -5.07 -0.86 -4.69
N ALA A 80 -4.93 0.33 -5.27
CA ALA A 80 -3.87 0.64 -6.23
C ALA A 80 -2.47 0.49 -5.62
N LEU A 81 -2.30 0.82 -4.34
CA LEU A 81 -1.01 0.69 -3.66
C LEU A 81 -0.57 -0.76 -3.43
N VAL A 82 -1.51 -1.71 -3.36
CA VAL A 82 -1.19 -3.14 -3.30
C VAL A 82 -0.49 -3.61 -4.59
N TRP A 83 -0.78 -2.98 -5.73
CA TRP A 83 -0.10 -3.29 -6.99
C TRP A 83 1.40 -2.92 -6.99
N LEU A 84 1.90 -2.29 -5.93
CA LEU A 84 3.31 -2.12 -5.68
C LEU A 84 4.04 -3.47 -5.59
N THR A 85 3.37 -4.53 -5.14
CA THR A 85 3.90 -5.91 -5.09
C THR A 85 3.38 -6.74 -6.26
N ASN A 86 3.71 -6.33 -7.48
CA ASN A 86 3.47 -7.09 -8.71
C ASN A 86 4.59 -8.14 -8.97
N PRO A 87 4.42 -9.11 -9.90
CA PRO A 87 5.39 -10.20 -10.13
C PRO A 87 6.84 -9.76 -10.37
N VAL A 88 7.05 -8.54 -10.89
CA VAL A 88 8.39 -8.00 -11.14
C VAL A 88 9.01 -7.45 -9.85
N THR A 89 8.22 -6.72 -9.06
CA THR A 89 8.67 -6.08 -7.82
C THR A 89 8.62 -6.98 -6.58
N MET A 90 7.82 -8.05 -6.62
CA MET A 90 7.60 -8.94 -5.48
C MET A 90 8.88 -9.68 -5.05
N PRO A 91 9.69 -10.26 -5.96
CA PRO A 91 10.93 -10.94 -5.57
C PRO A 91 11.90 -10.07 -4.76
N PRO A 92 12.29 -8.85 -5.20
CA PRO A 92 13.21 -8.03 -4.42
C PRO A 92 12.58 -7.54 -3.10
N ILE A 93 11.29 -7.19 -3.07
CA ILE A 93 10.62 -6.73 -1.84
C ILE A 93 10.59 -7.84 -0.79
N PHE A 94 10.19 -9.05 -1.18
CA PHE A 94 10.06 -10.18 -0.26
C PHE A 94 11.41 -10.75 0.16
N TYR A 95 12.43 -10.68 -0.70
CA TYR A 95 13.80 -11.00 -0.30
C TYR A 95 14.33 -10.02 0.76
N CYS A 96 14.07 -8.71 0.60
CA CYS A 96 14.41 -7.72 1.62
C CYS A 96 13.65 -7.97 2.93
N ALA A 97 12.37 -8.30 2.87
CA ALA A 97 11.57 -8.66 4.04
C ALA A 97 12.16 -9.90 4.75
N TYR A 98 12.51 -10.95 4.00
CA TYR A 98 13.19 -12.12 4.56
C TYR A 98 14.49 -11.75 5.27
N LYS A 99 15.36 -10.94 4.66
CA LYS A 99 16.60 -10.47 5.30
C LYS A 99 16.35 -9.72 6.59
N VAL A 100 15.36 -8.82 6.61
CA VAL A 100 14.99 -8.07 7.81
C VAL A 100 14.54 -9.01 8.91
N GLY A 101 13.70 -10.00 8.59
CA GLY A 101 13.24 -10.98 9.57
C GLY A 101 14.34 -11.92 10.08
N SER A 102 15.23 -12.39 9.21
CA SER A 102 16.40 -13.19 9.60
C SER A 102 17.33 -12.40 10.52
N TRP A 103 17.56 -11.12 10.20
CA TRP A 103 18.35 -10.23 11.05
C TRP A 103 17.71 -10.05 12.44
N ILE A 104 16.39 -9.84 12.52
CA ILE A 104 15.66 -9.71 13.79
C ILE A 104 15.72 -11.00 14.61
N LEU A 105 15.58 -12.17 13.96
CA LEU A 105 15.62 -13.47 14.63
C LEU A 105 17.03 -13.97 14.93
N GLY A 106 18.07 -13.28 14.46
CA GLY A 106 19.46 -13.73 14.57
C GLY A 106 19.73 -15.04 13.82
N THR A 107 18.91 -15.39 12.83
CA THR A 107 19.09 -16.61 12.03
C THR A 107 19.94 -16.30 10.80
N PRO A 108 20.93 -17.14 10.47
CA PRO A 108 21.71 -16.93 9.26
C PRO A 108 20.79 -17.01 8.04
N PRO A 109 20.88 -16.07 7.09
CA PRO A 109 20.10 -16.14 5.86
C PRO A 109 20.49 -17.42 5.11
N PHE A 110 19.50 -18.10 4.54
CA PHE A 110 19.72 -19.32 3.79
C PHE A 110 20.60 -19.05 2.56
N THR A 111 21.72 -19.77 2.46
CA THR A 111 22.71 -19.65 1.37
C THR A 111 22.74 -20.87 0.44
N GLY A 112 21.84 -21.84 0.64
CA GLY A 112 21.81 -23.06 -0.17
C GLY A 112 21.10 -22.87 -1.52
N GLU A 113 21.20 -23.88 -2.38
CA GLU A 113 20.41 -23.93 -3.61
C GLU A 113 18.92 -24.15 -3.28
N VAL A 114 18.06 -23.38 -3.95
CA VAL A 114 16.61 -23.48 -3.81
C VAL A 114 16.12 -24.56 -4.76
N HIS A 115 15.63 -25.67 -4.20
CA HIS A 115 14.99 -26.72 -4.98
C HIS A 115 13.47 -26.63 -4.82
N PHE A 116 12.75 -26.55 -5.94
CA PHE A 116 11.28 -26.56 -5.95
C PHE A 116 10.71 -27.99 -5.82
N THR A 117 11.18 -28.73 -4.82
CA THR A 117 10.62 -30.04 -4.45
C THR A 117 9.78 -29.92 -3.18
N THR A 118 8.72 -30.71 -3.07
CA THR A 118 7.82 -30.73 -1.92
C THR A 118 8.56 -31.06 -0.63
N GLU A 119 9.48 -32.02 -0.68
CA GLU A 119 10.34 -32.45 0.43
C GLU A 119 11.26 -31.33 0.91
N TRP A 120 11.90 -30.61 -0.02
CA TRP A 120 12.76 -29.49 0.32
C TRP A 120 11.95 -28.34 0.94
N MET A 121 10.78 -28.03 0.38
CA MET A 121 9.89 -27.00 0.90
C MET A 121 9.45 -27.31 2.33
N MET A 122 8.98 -28.53 2.61
CA MET A 122 8.56 -28.92 3.95
C MET A 122 9.71 -28.84 4.96
N ARG A 123 10.93 -29.24 4.56
CA ARG A 123 12.11 -29.23 5.42
C ARG A 123 12.58 -27.82 5.80
N HIS A 124 12.47 -26.87 4.87
CA HIS A 124 12.92 -25.49 5.07
C HIS A 124 11.77 -24.52 5.36
N PHE A 125 10.53 -25.00 5.44
CA PHE A 125 9.34 -24.17 5.55
C PHE A 125 9.43 -23.22 6.74
N SER A 126 9.66 -23.73 7.95
CA SER A 126 9.77 -22.89 9.16
C SER A 126 10.96 -21.92 9.08
N HIS A 127 12.12 -22.39 8.61
CA HIS A 127 13.33 -21.58 8.50
C HIS A 127 13.22 -20.44 7.49
N LEU A 128 12.41 -20.60 6.45
CA LEU A 128 12.19 -19.57 5.42
C LEU A 128 10.97 -18.71 5.74
N PHE A 129 9.83 -19.31 6.06
CA PHE A 129 8.57 -18.60 6.27
C PHE A 129 8.54 -17.79 7.57
N THR A 130 9.12 -18.27 8.67
CA THR A 130 9.08 -17.53 9.94
C THR A 130 9.79 -16.17 9.86
N PRO A 131 11.08 -16.08 9.47
CA PRO A 131 11.72 -14.79 9.23
C PRO A 131 11.02 -14.00 8.13
N PHE A 132 10.59 -14.64 7.04
CA PHE A 132 9.90 -13.96 5.96
C PHE A 132 8.61 -13.25 6.42
N LEU A 133 7.75 -13.93 7.17
CA LEU A 133 6.49 -13.37 7.68
C LEU A 133 6.75 -12.26 8.71
N LEU A 134 7.71 -12.47 9.62
CA LEU A 134 8.08 -11.46 10.60
C LEU A 134 8.62 -10.19 9.91
N GLY A 135 9.55 -10.36 8.99
CA GLY A 135 10.12 -9.24 8.25
C GLY A 135 9.09 -8.55 7.37
N SER A 136 8.17 -9.31 6.76
CA SER A 136 7.04 -8.74 6.01
C SER A 136 6.14 -7.88 6.89
N PHE A 137 5.80 -8.36 8.09
CA PHE A 137 5.01 -7.62 9.06
C PHE A 137 5.72 -6.32 9.49
N VAL A 138 7.01 -6.41 9.84
CA VAL A 138 7.81 -5.25 10.27
C VAL A 138 7.98 -4.24 9.14
N CYS A 139 8.40 -4.69 7.95
CA CYS A 139 8.53 -3.82 6.78
C CYS A 139 7.18 -3.19 6.41
N GLY A 140 6.08 -3.94 6.51
CA GLY A 140 4.73 -3.43 6.28
C GLY A 140 4.36 -2.30 7.24
N ILE A 141 4.64 -2.45 8.55
CA ILE A 141 4.41 -1.39 9.55
C ILE A 141 5.25 -0.16 9.23
N VAL A 142 6.54 -0.34 8.95
CA VAL A 142 7.45 0.76 8.62
C VAL A 142 6.97 1.48 7.36
N ALA A 143 6.65 0.74 6.30
CA ALA A 143 6.15 1.30 5.05
C ALA A 143 4.82 2.05 5.25
N ALA A 144 3.92 1.54 6.09
CA ALA A 144 2.66 2.20 6.42
C ALA A 144 2.87 3.54 7.14
N ILE A 145 3.74 3.56 8.15
CA ILE A 145 4.09 4.76 8.91
C ILE A 145 4.75 5.79 7.99
N VAL A 146 5.79 5.37 7.27
CA VAL A 146 6.53 6.24 6.34
C VAL A 146 5.61 6.78 5.26
N GLY A 147 4.80 5.93 4.63
CA GLY A 147 3.84 6.35 3.60
C GLY A 147 2.81 7.35 4.12
N TYR A 148 2.27 7.13 5.32
CA TYR A 148 1.32 8.04 5.96
C TYR A 148 1.92 9.44 6.17
N PHE A 149 3.12 9.51 6.73
CA PHE A 149 3.77 10.80 7.00
C PHE A 149 4.31 11.46 5.73
N ALA A 150 4.85 10.69 4.79
CA ALA A 150 5.32 11.17 3.50
C ALA A 150 4.20 11.87 2.74
N ILE A 151 3.05 11.23 2.55
CA ILE A 151 1.95 11.85 1.81
C ILE A 151 1.34 13.04 2.57
N ARG A 152 1.34 13.01 3.91
CA ARG A 152 0.92 14.16 4.73
C ARG A 152 1.87 15.34 4.56
N GLY A 153 3.18 15.11 4.49
CA GLY A 153 4.21 16.10 4.20
C GLY A 153 4.12 16.67 2.79
N ILE A 154 4.04 15.81 1.77
CA ILE A 154 3.89 16.22 0.36
C ILE A 154 2.61 17.05 0.19
N TRP A 155 1.51 16.67 0.86
CA TRP A 155 0.28 17.45 0.83
C TRP A 155 0.45 18.83 1.46
N ARG A 156 1.09 18.93 2.63
CA ARG A 156 1.38 20.21 3.30
C ARG A 156 2.24 21.11 2.41
N TYR A 157 3.30 20.57 1.84
CA TYR A 157 4.18 21.29 0.92
C TYR A 157 3.44 21.78 -0.32
N SER A 158 2.66 20.90 -0.96
CA SER A 158 1.87 21.28 -2.15
C SER A 158 0.86 22.38 -1.85
N VAL A 159 0.24 22.39 -0.67
CA VAL A 159 -0.72 23.44 -0.27
C VAL A 159 0.02 24.76 -0.11
N THR A 160 1.06 24.84 0.72
CA THR A 160 1.82 26.08 0.97
C THR A 160 2.38 26.68 -0.32
N ARG A 161 2.95 25.86 -1.20
CA ARG A 161 3.47 26.29 -2.50
C ARG A 161 2.37 26.86 -3.41
N ASN A 162 1.16 26.31 -3.36
CA ASN A 162 0.03 26.83 -4.15
C ASN A 162 -0.48 28.18 -3.60
N TRP A 163 -0.46 28.38 -2.28
CA TRP A 163 -0.78 29.69 -1.68
C TRP A 163 0.23 30.76 -2.09
N GLN A 164 1.53 30.44 -2.10
CA GLN A 164 2.59 31.34 -2.56
C GLN A 164 2.45 31.70 -4.05
N LYS A 165 2.17 30.71 -4.91
CA LYS A 165 1.92 30.95 -6.35
C LYS A 165 0.69 31.82 -6.62
N ARG A 166 -0.37 31.68 -5.83
CA ARG A 166 -1.56 32.55 -5.93
C ARG A 166 -1.24 33.99 -5.50
N ARG A 167 -0.46 34.15 -4.43
CA ARG A 167 -0.05 35.47 -3.94
C ARG A 167 0.86 36.20 -4.94
N GLN A 168 1.77 35.49 -5.62
CA GLN A 168 2.58 36.05 -6.71
C GLN A 168 1.76 36.43 -7.94
N ARG A 169 0.72 35.65 -8.29
CA ARG A 169 -0.18 35.98 -9.39
C ARG A 169 -0.97 37.26 -9.14
N ASN A 170 -1.43 37.49 -7.92
CA ASN A 170 -2.17 38.70 -7.54
C ASN A 170 -1.28 39.94 -7.35
N LEU A 171 0.05 39.78 -7.27
CA LEU A 171 1.01 40.89 -7.18
C LEU A 171 1.51 41.35 -8.55
N ASN A 172 1.33 40.53 -9.60
CA ASN A 172 1.73 40.81 -10.98
C ASN A 172 0.55 41.17 -11.90
N SER A 173 -0.64 41.39 -11.33
CA SER A 173 -1.89 41.78 -11.99
C SER A 173 -2.37 43.11 -11.42
#